data_AF-A0A497M4E0-F1
#
_entry.id   AF-A0A497M4E0-F1
#
_cell.length_a   1.000
_cell.length_b   1.000
_cell.length_c   1.000
_cell.angle_alpha   90.00
_cell.angle_beta   90.00
_cell.angle_gamma   90.00
#
_symmetry.space_group_name_H-M   'P 1'
#
loop_
_entity.id
_entity.type
_entity.pdbx_description
1 polymer ?
#
loop_
_entity_poly.entity_id
_entity_poly.type
_entity_poly.pdbx_seq_one_letter_code
_entity_poly.pdbx_strand_id
1 'polypeptide(L)'
;MSEEKRPMFRAGFEVEAMLARAPTEIWRDLAHIPTFPFFIIKFTESKTVEDFALELRVKPKIYEHIKNIYGTDEVIFYFDLLRGEIMAWTLDMLLTIRLLSEEGIMSTPEDWIKKSRPYMSDVLIGKPSKIGDAEREVRERKNLEKAKEILQYAGILEEIDKNDTLAKIAKEVLETSMKDLDSVIYRLAMTVYHAERLTRKQIVESLSDPGILHLNLVNNEDFKVKFSKIASALNEMPPPRRSDFIKTFISFVIGSYVCYKVVTREI
;
A
#
# COMPACT_ATOMS: atom_id res chain seq x y z
N MET A 1 49.66 7.20 -6.55
CA MET A 1 48.87 7.75 -5.43
C MET A 1 48.45 9.15 -5.83
N SER A 2 47.20 9.57 -5.72
CA SER A 2 45.91 8.88 -5.46
C SER A 2 44.83 9.65 -6.27
N GLU A 3 43.56 9.26 -6.39
CA GLU A 3 42.76 8.20 -5.77
C GLU A 3 41.63 7.85 -6.74
N GLU A 4 41.35 6.57 -7.00
CA GLU A 4 40.18 6.21 -7.81
C GLU A 4 38.90 6.46 -7.01
N LYS A 5 38.14 7.48 -7.40
CA LYS A 5 36.78 7.71 -6.86
C LYS A 5 35.84 6.61 -7.33
N ARG A 6 35.81 5.51 -6.56
CA ARG A 6 34.81 4.45 -6.69
C ARG A 6 33.40 5.06 -6.74
N PRO A 7 32.50 4.60 -7.62
CA PRO A 7 31.11 5.01 -7.56
C PRO A 7 30.51 4.54 -6.24
N MET A 8 30.14 5.49 -5.37
CA MET A 8 29.25 5.19 -4.26
C MET A 8 27.88 4.83 -4.82
N PHE A 9 27.37 3.64 -4.49
CA PHE A 9 25.95 3.35 -4.58
C PHE A 9 25.21 4.32 -3.65
N ARG A 10 24.56 5.33 -4.25
CA ARG A 10 23.65 6.23 -3.53
C ARG A 10 22.23 5.70 -3.69
N ALA A 11 21.60 5.34 -2.58
CA ALA A 11 20.15 5.24 -2.55
C ALA A 11 19.58 6.65 -2.80
N GLY A 12 18.67 6.78 -3.77
CA GLY A 12 18.22 8.09 -4.27
C GLY A 12 17.38 8.86 -3.25
N PHE A 13 17.97 9.90 -2.67
CA PHE A 13 17.28 10.97 -1.94
C PHE A 13 17.79 12.34 -2.40
N GLU A 14 17.51 12.67 -3.67
CA GLU A 14 17.59 14.06 -4.13
C GLU A 14 16.20 14.68 -3.96
N VAL A 15 16.13 15.68 -3.09
CA VAL A 15 14.91 16.45 -2.83
C VAL A 15 15.03 17.75 -3.60
N GLU A 16 14.49 17.79 -4.81
CA GLU A 16 14.19 19.07 -5.46
C GLU A 16 13.22 19.86 -4.57
N ALA A 17 13.53 21.15 -4.36
CA ALA A 17 12.67 22.05 -3.63
C ALA A 17 11.47 22.44 -4.50
N MET A 18 10.45 21.57 -4.56
CA MET A 18 9.20 21.86 -5.27
C MET A 18 8.61 23.20 -4.79
N LEU A 19 8.16 23.99 -5.77
CA LEU A 19 7.44 25.24 -5.54
C LEU A 19 6.22 24.99 -4.63
N ALA A 20 5.87 25.99 -3.81
CA ALA A 20 4.89 25.86 -2.73
C ALA A 20 3.44 25.69 -3.24
N ARG A 21 3.09 24.48 -3.65
CA ARG A 21 1.72 24.06 -4.01
C ARG A 21 0.87 23.83 -2.76
N ALA A 22 -0.45 23.97 -2.90
CA ALA A 22 -1.37 23.70 -1.80
C ALA A 22 -1.36 22.20 -1.42
N PRO A 23 -1.42 21.83 -0.12
CA PRO A 23 -1.46 20.44 0.33
C PRO A 23 -2.54 19.58 -0.36
N THR A 24 -3.72 20.16 -0.56
CA THR A 24 -4.86 19.51 -1.23
C THR A 24 -4.59 19.16 -2.69
N GLU A 25 -3.83 19.97 -3.42
CA GLU A 25 -3.41 19.62 -4.78
C GLU A 25 -2.46 18.41 -4.77
N ILE A 26 -1.47 18.42 -3.87
CA ILE A 26 -0.47 17.34 -3.79
C ILE A 26 -1.16 16.02 -3.39
N TRP A 27 -2.10 16.04 -2.43
CA TRP A 27 -2.87 14.86 -2.05
C TRP A 27 -3.73 14.31 -3.20
N ARG A 28 -4.41 15.20 -3.94
CA ARG A 28 -5.23 14.84 -5.10
C ARG A 28 -4.36 14.26 -6.22
N ASP A 29 -3.25 14.92 -6.55
CA ASP A 29 -2.33 14.48 -7.60
C ASP A 29 -1.70 13.11 -7.27
N LEU A 30 -1.28 12.87 -6.02
CA LEU A 30 -0.82 11.55 -5.53
C LEU A 30 -1.87 10.47 -5.73
N ALA A 31 -3.12 10.77 -5.37
CA ALA A 31 -4.23 9.82 -5.49
C ALA A 31 -4.54 9.48 -6.96
N HIS A 32 -4.16 10.37 -7.89
CA HIS A 32 -4.26 10.16 -9.32
C HIS A 32 -3.07 9.42 -9.96
N ILE A 33 -1.93 9.23 -9.28
CA ILE A 33 -0.81 8.41 -9.79
C ILE A 33 -1.23 6.93 -9.85
N PRO A 34 -1.21 6.25 -11.01
CA PRO A 34 -1.53 4.83 -11.10
C PRO A 34 -0.34 3.95 -10.65
N THR A 35 -0.60 2.90 -9.85
CA THR A 35 0.43 1.98 -9.34
C THR A 35 -0.04 0.54 -9.35
N PHE A 36 0.81 -0.38 -9.82
CA PHE A 36 0.50 -1.80 -10.01
C PHE A 36 1.65 -2.70 -9.55
N PRO A 37 1.40 -3.75 -8.74
CA PRO A 37 2.38 -4.82 -8.56
C PRO A 37 2.46 -5.63 -9.86
N PHE A 38 3.68 -6.05 -10.24
CA PHE A 38 3.92 -6.59 -11.58
C PHE A 38 4.41 -8.05 -11.63
N PHE A 39 5.29 -8.49 -10.71
CA PHE A 39 5.75 -9.90 -10.59
C PHE A 39 6.46 -10.20 -9.24
N ILE A 40 6.77 -11.49 -9.01
CA ILE A 40 7.43 -12.08 -7.81
C ILE A 40 8.71 -12.85 -8.26
N ILE A 41 9.71 -13.00 -7.37
CA ILE A 41 11.11 -13.39 -7.73
C ILE A 41 11.75 -14.40 -6.70
N LYS A 42 12.21 -15.65 -7.03
CA LYS A 42 12.35 -16.74 -5.99
C LYS A 42 13.33 -17.99 -5.76
N PHE A 43 14.35 -18.77 -6.31
CA PHE A 43 15.33 -19.04 -7.43
C PHE A 43 15.48 -20.54 -7.85
N THR A 44 15.89 -20.81 -9.10
CA THR A 44 16.48 -22.08 -9.57
C THR A 44 17.65 -21.87 -10.56
N GLU A 45 18.62 -22.81 -10.58
CA GLU A 45 19.67 -22.86 -11.61
C GLU A 45 19.15 -23.58 -12.87
N SER A 46 19.34 -22.99 -14.05
CA SER A 46 18.96 -23.59 -15.34
C SER A 46 20.10 -23.54 -16.37
N LYS A 47 20.03 -24.45 -17.35
CA LYS A 47 20.95 -24.53 -18.51
C LYS A 47 20.25 -24.27 -19.84
N THR A 48 18.96 -23.92 -19.80
CA THR A 48 18.09 -23.58 -20.94
C THR A 48 17.20 -22.38 -20.59
N VAL A 49 16.65 -21.72 -21.62
CA VAL A 49 15.79 -20.53 -21.48
C VAL A 49 14.32 -20.94 -21.57
N GLU A 50 13.53 -20.64 -20.54
CA GLU A 50 12.10 -20.97 -20.42
C GLU A 50 11.36 -19.82 -19.70
N ASP A 51 10.03 -19.78 -19.75
CA ASP A 51 9.21 -18.65 -19.28
C ASP A 51 9.32 -18.36 -17.77
N PHE A 52 9.49 -17.09 -17.42
CA PHE A 52 9.92 -16.68 -16.07
C PHE A 52 8.78 -16.15 -15.18
N ALA A 53 8.52 -16.88 -14.09
CA ALA A 53 8.68 -16.22 -12.79
C ALA A 53 10.20 -16.11 -12.54
N LEU A 54 10.71 -14.92 -12.20
CA LEU A 54 12.15 -14.76 -11.91
C LEU A 54 12.47 -15.31 -10.50
N GLU A 55 13.75 -15.33 -10.15
CA GLU A 55 14.26 -16.42 -9.32
C GLU A 55 15.43 -15.91 -8.39
N LEU A 56 15.26 -15.84 -7.04
CA LEU A 56 16.28 -15.39 -6.02
C LEU A 56 16.56 -16.20 -4.68
N ARG A 57 16.19 -17.49 -4.51
CA ARG A 57 16.76 -18.51 -3.55
C ARG A 57 18.27 -18.78 -3.82
N VAL A 58 19.11 -17.79 -3.53
CA VAL A 58 20.58 -17.79 -3.58
C VAL A 58 21.24 -18.78 -2.59
N LYS A 59 22.59 -18.87 -2.55
CA LYS A 59 23.34 -19.64 -1.53
C LYS A 59 22.86 -19.30 -0.11
N PRO A 60 22.76 -20.26 0.85
CA PRO A 60 22.12 -20.04 2.16
C PRO A 60 22.57 -18.78 2.91
N LYS A 61 23.87 -18.47 2.98
CA LYS A 61 24.36 -17.24 3.63
C LYS A 61 23.84 -15.95 2.99
N ILE A 62 23.55 -15.96 1.69
CA ILE A 62 23.00 -14.81 0.96
C ILE A 62 21.48 -14.78 1.14
N TYR A 63 20.80 -15.93 1.20
CA TYR A 63 19.37 -16.02 1.51
C TYR A 63 19.10 -15.46 2.91
N GLU A 64 19.87 -15.89 3.91
CA GLU A 64 19.85 -15.33 5.25
C GLU A 64 20.17 -13.83 5.24
N HIS A 65 21.17 -13.38 4.47
CA HIS A 65 21.50 -11.94 4.41
C HIS A 65 20.36 -11.09 3.83
N ILE A 66 19.73 -11.54 2.73
CA ILE A 66 18.54 -10.89 2.14
C ILE A 66 17.38 -10.90 3.15
N LYS A 67 17.09 -12.06 3.75
CA LYS A 67 16.01 -12.23 4.72
C LYS A 67 16.20 -11.37 5.98
N ASN A 68 17.44 -11.16 6.42
CA ASN A 68 17.77 -10.23 7.52
C ASN A 68 17.66 -8.75 7.13
N ILE A 69 18.03 -8.37 5.91
CA ILE A 69 17.89 -6.98 5.40
C ILE A 69 16.41 -6.62 5.24
N TYR A 70 15.67 -7.41 4.45
CA TYR A 70 14.30 -7.11 4.08
C TYR A 70 13.27 -7.59 5.13
N GLY A 71 13.63 -8.52 6.02
CA GLY A 71 12.70 -9.16 6.96
C GLY A 71 11.75 -10.19 6.31
N THR A 72 11.97 -10.49 5.03
CA THR A 72 11.14 -11.35 4.18
C THR A 72 12.04 -12.02 3.13
N ASP A 73 11.66 -13.21 2.67
CA ASP A 73 12.25 -13.90 1.51
C ASP A 73 11.43 -13.71 0.21
N GLU A 74 10.44 -12.83 0.26
CA GLU A 74 9.66 -12.36 -0.88
C GLU A 74 9.68 -10.84 -0.95
N VAL A 75 10.08 -10.30 -2.11
CA VAL A 75 10.04 -8.88 -2.42
C VAL A 75 9.17 -8.68 -3.65
N ILE A 76 8.17 -7.80 -3.55
CA ILE A 76 7.25 -7.48 -4.63
C ILE A 76 7.65 -6.13 -5.22
N PHE A 77 7.69 -6.05 -6.55
CA PHE A 77 8.05 -4.85 -7.28
C PHE A 77 6.84 -4.25 -7.99
N TYR A 78 6.74 -2.93 -7.95
CA TYR A 78 5.78 -2.10 -8.66
C TYR A 78 6.49 -1.16 -9.63
N PHE A 79 5.77 -0.67 -10.63
CA PHE A 79 6.27 0.31 -11.58
C PHE A 79 5.66 1.69 -11.28
N ASP A 80 6.52 2.69 -11.05
CA ASP A 80 6.12 4.10 -10.97
C ASP A 80 6.04 4.65 -12.40
N LEU A 81 4.81 4.73 -12.92
CA LEU A 81 4.51 5.21 -14.27
C LEU A 81 4.84 6.70 -14.49
N LEU A 82 4.94 7.51 -13.43
CA LEU A 82 5.29 8.93 -13.55
C LEU A 82 6.80 9.11 -13.73
N ARG A 83 7.59 8.26 -13.08
CA ARG A 83 9.06 8.33 -13.06
C ARG A 83 9.76 7.38 -14.04
N GLY A 84 9.07 6.33 -14.47
CA GLY A 84 9.69 5.21 -15.20
C GLY A 84 10.55 4.30 -14.32
N GLU A 85 10.35 4.33 -13.00
CA GLU A 85 11.17 3.62 -12.01
C GLU A 85 10.51 2.29 -11.59
N ILE A 86 11.32 1.24 -11.37
CA ILE A 86 10.88 -0.01 -10.74
C ILE A 86 11.27 0.05 -9.25
N MET A 87 10.27 -0.04 -8.38
CA MET A 87 10.40 0.14 -6.93
C MET A 87 9.93 -1.11 -6.18
N ALA A 88 10.52 -1.38 -5.03
CA ALA A 88 10.10 -2.48 -4.15
C ALA A 88 9.07 -2.01 -3.12
N TRP A 89 8.09 -2.84 -2.79
CA TRP A 89 7.32 -2.69 -1.55
C TRP A 89 8.23 -2.89 -0.33
N THR A 90 7.98 -2.09 0.70
CA THR A 90 8.61 -2.28 2.01
C THR A 90 7.95 -3.45 2.76
N LEU A 91 8.63 -3.97 3.79
CA LEU A 91 8.14 -5.11 4.58
C LEU A 91 6.75 -4.85 5.18
N ASP A 92 6.53 -3.63 5.67
CA ASP A 92 5.27 -3.19 6.25
C ASP A 92 4.12 -3.16 5.24
N MET A 93 4.36 -2.75 3.99
CA MET A 93 3.37 -2.84 2.91
C MET A 93 3.05 -4.30 2.59
N LEU A 94 4.06 -5.17 2.46
CA LEU A 94 3.86 -6.59 2.17
C LEU A 94 3.05 -7.29 3.28
N LEU A 95 3.39 -7.06 4.54
CA LEU A 95 2.66 -7.60 5.69
C LEU A 95 1.24 -7.03 5.78
N THR A 96 1.07 -5.72 5.54
CA THR A 96 -0.24 -5.06 5.54
C THR A 96 -1.17 -5.69 4.51
N ILE A 97 -0.71 -5.81 3.26
CA ILE A 97 -1.52 -6.34 2.16
C ILE A 97 -1.89 -7.79 2.45
N ARG A 98 -0.94 -8.65 2.87
CA ARG A 98 -1.23 -10.04 3.24
C ARG A 98 -2.29 -10.16 4.35
N LEU A 99 -2.17 -9.40 5.43
CA LEU A 99 -3.14 -9.42 6.54
C LEU A 99 -4.54 -8.96 6.08
N LEU A 100 -4.60 -7.95 5.21
CA LEU A 100 -5.86 -7.48 4.62
C LEU A 100 -6.42 -8.44 3.55
N SER A 101 -5.57 -9.21 2.87
CA SER A 101 -5.99 -10.32 1.99
C SER A 101 -6.61 -11.47 2.79
N GLU A 102 -6.02 -11.82 3.94
CA GLU A 102 -6.53 -12.89 4.81
C GLU A 102 -7.87 -12.53 5.47
N GLU A 103 -8.13 -11.24 5.71
CA GLU A 103 -9.46 -10.75 6.09
C GLU A 103 -10.43 -10.59 4.90
N GLY A 104 -9.94 -10.73 3.66
CA GLY A 104 -10.72 -10.55 2.43
C GLY A 104 -11.07 -9.09 2.10
N ILE A 105 -10.38 -8.13 2.72
CA ILE A 105 -10.50 -6.69 2.45
C ILE A 105 -9.79 -6.36 1.13
N MET A 106 -8.61 -6.94 0.91
CA MET A 106 -7.84 -6.86 -0.34
C MET A 106 -7.80 -8.20 -1.09
N SER A 107 -7.46 -8.17 -2.39
CA SER A 107 -7.02 -9.37 -3.12
C SER A 107 -5.66 -9.87 -2.61
N THR A 108 -5.28 -11.10 -2.92
CA THR A 108 -3.88 -11.55 -2.75
C THR A 108 -2.94 -10.74 -3.66
N PRO A 109 -1.65 -10.60 -3.32
CA PRO A 109 -0.70 -9.94 -4.22
C PRO A 109 -0.65 -10.61 -5.61
N GLU A 110 -0.70 -11.94 -5.66
CA GLU A 110 -0.71 -12.71 -6.91
C GLU A 110 -1.94 -12.44 -7.77
N ASP A 111 -3.13 -12.38 -7.18
CA ASP A 111 -4.37 -12.11 -7.93
C ASP A 111 -4.48 -10.65 -8.36
N TRP A 112 -4.00 -9.73 -7.50
CA TRP A 112 -3.86 -8.32 -7.87
C TRP A 112 -2.87 -8.14 -9.03
N ILE A 113 -1.72 -8.82 -9.04
CA ILE A 113 -0.77 -8.85 -10.18
C ILE A 113 -1.42 -9.36 -11.46
N LYS A 114 -2.21 -10.44 -11.41
CA LYS A 114 -2.91 -11.00 -12.59
C LYS A 114 -3.89 -9.97 -13.16
N LYS A 115 -4.61 -9.26 -12.29
CA LYS A 115 -5.64 -8.29 -12.64
C LYS A 115 -5.09 -6.92 -13.08
N SER A 116 -3.95 -6.51 -12.52
CA SER A 116 -3.31 -5.23 -12.83
C SER A 116 -2.62 -5.21 -14.20
N ARG A 117 -2.05 -6.34 -14.63
CA ARG A 117 -1.27 -6.46 -15.89
C ARG A 117 -2.05 -6.01 -17.14
N PRO A 118 -3.29 -6.45 -17.40
CA PRO A 118 -4.07 -5.96 -18.54
C PRO A 118 -4.37 -4.46 -18.45
N TYR A 119 -4.69 -3.97 -17.26
CA TYR A 119 -4.94 -2.54 -17.03
C TYR A 119 -3.70 -1.68 -17.32
N MET A 120 -2.53 -2.10 -16.85
CA MET A 120 -1.24 -1.44 -17.14
C MET A 120 -0.96 -1.40 -18.65
N SER A 121 -1.30 -2.47 -19.38
CA SER A 121 -1.18 -2.54 -20.85
C SER A 121 -2.07 -1.49 -21.54
N ASP A 122 -3.34 -1.36 -21.13
CA ASP A 122 -4.27 -0.36 -21.68
C ASP A 122 -3.78 1.08 -21.45
N VAL A 123 -3.27 1.39 -20.25
CA VAL A 123 -2.73 2.71 -19.91
C VAL A 123 -1.47 3.04 -20.71
N LEU A 124 -0.54 2.09 -20.85
CA LEU A 124 0.70 2.29 -21.61
C LEU A 124 0.46 2.54 -23.11
N ILE A 125 -0.67 2.08 -23.66
CA ILE A 125 -1.09 2.37 -25.05
C ILE A 125 -2.10 3.52 -25.15
N GLY A 126 -2.27 4.32 -24.08
CA GLY A 126 -3.09 5.53 -24.06
C GLY A 126 -4.61 5.29 -24.16
N LYS A 127 -5.10 4.09 -23.80
CA LYS A 127 -6.53 3.74 -23.88
C LYS A 127 -7.17 3.77 -22.49
N PRO A 128 -8.43 4.26 -22.37
CA PRO A 128 -9.24 4.01 -21.18
C PRO A 128 -9.48 2.50 -21.06
N SER A 129 -8.96 1.88 -19.99
CA SER A 129 -9.16 0.46 -19.76
C SER A 129 -10.63 0.15 -19.48
N LYS A 130 -11.06 -1.05 -19.88
CA LYS A 130 -12.40 -1.60 -19.63
C LYS A 130 -12.36 -2.77 -18.64
N ILE A 131 -11.28 -2.89 -17.87
CA ILE A 131 -10.93 -4.10 -17.12
C ILE A 131 -11.07 -3.84 -15.61
N GLY A 132 -11.94 -4.63 -14.97
CA GLY A 132 -12.41 -4.40 -13.61
C GLY A 132 -13.65 -3.52 -13.53
N ASP A 133 -14.21 -3.36 -12.33
CA ASP A 133 -15.28 -2.41 -12.03
C ASP A 133 -15.26 -2.07 -10.54
N ALA A 134 -14.43 -1.10 -10.15
CA ALA A 134 -14.16 -0.80 -8.75
C ALA A 134 -15.43 -0.48 -7.93
N GLU A 135 -16.45 0.16 -8.51
CA GLU A 135 -17.72 0.40 -7.81
C GLU A 135 -18.51 -0.89 -7.58
N ARG A 136 -18.63 -1.74 -8.61
CA ARG A 136 -19.33 -3.02 -8.47
C ARG A 136 -18.59 -3.95 -7.52
N GLU A 137 -17.26 -4.01 -7.61
CA GLU A 137 -16.42 -4.81 -6.72
C GLU A 137 -16.53 -4.36 -5.25
N VAL A 138 -16.70 -3.07 -4.97
CA VAL A 138 -16.99 -2.60 -3.60
C VAL A 138 -18.35 -3.10 -3.11
N ARG A 139 -19.37 -3.14 -3.97
CA ARG A 139 -20.71 -3.68 -3.63
C ARG A 139 -20.70 -5.22 -3.48
N GLU A 140 -19.80 -5.90 -4.17
CA GLU A 140 -19.62 -7.36 -4.12
C GLU A 140 -18.75 -7.80 -2.93
N ARG A 141 -17.69 -7.06 -2.60
CA ARG A 141 -16.68 -7.39 -1.56
C ARG A 141 -17.14 -6.97 -0.16
N LYS A 142 -18.17 -7.64 0.38
CA LYS A 142 -18.76 -7.41 1.72
C LYS A 142 -17.74 -7.26 2.86
N ASN A 143 -16.61 -7.96 2.80
CA ASN A 143 -15.55 -7.86 3.81
C ASN A 143 -14.93 -6.46 3.95
N LEU A 144 -15.15 -5.53 3.02
CA LEU A 144 -14.74 -4.12 3.19
C LEU A 144 -15.37 -3.46 4.42
N GLU A 145 -16.55 -3.92 4.88
CA GLU A 145 -17.18 -3.46 6.12
C GLU A 145 -16.26 -3.66 7.35
N LYS A 146 -15.40 -4.69 7.35
CA LYS A 146 -14.38 -4.91 8.39
C LYS A 146 -13.44 -3.72 8.55
N ALA A 147 -13.17 -2.96 7.49
CA ALA A 147 -12.31 -1.79 7.57
C ALA A 147 -12.92 -0.72 8.50
N LYS A 148 -14.25 -0.54 8.48
CA LYS A 148 -14.99 0.34 9.40
C LYS A 148 -14.76 -0.06 10.86
N GLU A 149 -14.86 -1.37 11.13
CA GLU A 149 -14.64 -1.95 12.46
C GLU A 149 -13.20 -1.75 12.95
N ILE A 150 -12.19 -1.97 12.09
CA ILE A 150 -10.79 -1.76 12.44
C ILE A 150 -10.51 -0.28 12.77
N LEU A 151 -11.11 0.67 12.04
CA LEU A 151 -11.02 2.10 12.37
C LEU A 151 -11.74 2.48 13.66
N GLN A 152 -12.84 1.79 13.99
CA GLN A 152 -13.56 1.94 15.25
C GLN A 152 -12.70 1.43 16.43
N TYR A 153 -12.07 0.25 16.29
CA TYR A 153 -11.16 -0.30 17.30
C TYR A 153 -9.86 0.51 17.44
N ALA A 154 -9.36 1.12 16.36
CA ALA A 154 -8.24 2.06 16.40
C ALA A 154 -8.60 3.42 17.02
N GLY A 155 -9.90 3.73 17.19
CA GLY A 155 -10.40 4.96 17.80
C GLY A 155 -10.48 6.17 16.85
N ILE A 156 -10.40 5.97 15.53
CA ILE A 156 -10.28 7.06 14.53
C ILE A 156 -11.43 7.14 13.53
N LEU A 157 -12.40 6.23 13.56
CA LEU A 157 -13.51 6.19 12.60
C LEU A 157 -14.23 7.55 12.46
N GLU A 158 -14.51 8.24 13.56
CA GLU A 158 -15.17 9.55 13.56
C GLU A 158 -14.32 10.66 12.88
N GLU A 159 -12.99 10.56 12.93
CA GLU A 159 -12.09 11.49 12.24
C GLU A 159 -12.15 11.26 10.72
N ILE A 160 -12.10 9.99 10.28
CA ILE A 160 -12.24 9.62 8.88
C ILE A 160 -13.63 9.98 8.34
N ASP A 161 -14.67 9.80 9.16
CA ASP A 161 -16.05 10.08 8.76
C ASP A 161 -16.31 11.56 8.49
N LYS A 162 -15.67 12.46 9.25
CA LYS A 162 -15.73 13.91 9.06
C LYS A 162 -14.76 14.42 7.98
N ASN A 163 -13.95 13.54 7.38
CA ASN A 163 -12.89 13.94 6.44
C ASN A 163 -13.41 14.19 5.02
N ASP A 164 -14.09 15.32 4.89
CA ASP A 164 -14.70 15.84 3.67
C ASP A 164 -13.71 15.95 2.50
N THR A 165 -12.41 16.13 2.77
CA THR A 165 -11.34 16.19 1.75
C THR A 165 -10.98 14.80 1.23
N LEU A 166 -10.75 13.85 2.14
CA LEU A 166 -10.41 12.48 1.78
C LEU A 166 -11.56 11.77 1.06
N ALA A 167 -12.81 12.03 1.46
CA ALA A 167 -13.99 11.51 0.76
C ALA A 167 -14.11 12.04 -0.68
N LYS A 168 -13.82 13.33 -0.91
CA LYS A 168 -13.81 13.93 -2.26
C LYS A 168 -12.69 13.36 -3.13
N ILE A 169 -11.48 13.20 -2.58
CA ILE A 169 -10.37 12.54 -3.28
C ILE A 169 -10.73 11.10 -3.65
N ALA A 170 -11.26 10.31 -2.72
CA ALA A 170 -11.68 8.93 -2.99
C ALA A 170 -12.75 8.83 -4.09
N LYS A 171 -13.69 9.77 -4.11
CA LYS A 171 -14.68 9.89 -5.19
C LYS A 171 -14.02 10.18 -6.54
N GLU A 172 -13.16 11.20 -6.65
CA GLU A 172 -12.45 11.50 -7.89
C GLU A 172 -11.66 10.28 -8.41
N VAL A 173 -11.01 9.55 -7.51
CA VAL A 173 -10.20 8.36 -7.81
C VAL A 173 -11.05 7.21 -8.38
N LEU A 174 -12.23 6.95 -7.81
CA LEU A 174 -13.21 5.97 -8.30
C LEU A 174 -13.82 6.36 -9.66
N GLU A 175 -14.04 7.66 -9.88
CA GLU A 175 -14.55 8.21 -11.14
C GLU A 175 -13.53 8.14 -12.30
N THR A 176 -12.23 7.97 -12.03
CA THR A 176 -11.21 7.77 -13.08
C THR A 176 -11.43 6.51 -13.92
N SER A 177 -10.71 6.39 -15.03
CA SER A 177 -10.66 5.17 -15.85
C SER A 177 -10.05 3.96 -15.14
N MET A 178 -9.50 4.12 -13.93
CA MET A 178 -8.99 3.02 -13.10
C MET A 178 -10.15 2.19 -12.57
N LYS A 179 -10.31 0.96 -13.07
CA LYS A 179 -11.41 0.07 -12.65
C LYS A 179 -10.97 -1.14 -11.81
N ASP A 180 -9.68 -1.23 -11.46
CA ASP A 180 -9.22 -2.18 -10.45
C ASP A 180 -9.32 -1.60 -9.02
N LEU A 181 -10.13 -2.23 -8.17
CA LEU A 181 -10.35 -1.82 -6.79
C LEU A 181 -9.08 -1.84 -5.93
N ASP A 182 -8.25 -2.88 -6.01
CA ASP A 182 -7.08 -3.01 -5.13
C ASP A 182 -6.02 -1.92 -5.43
N SER A 183 -5.85 -1.55 -6.71
CA SER A 183 -5.06 -0.37 -7.11
C SER A 183 -5.66 0.95 -6.64
N VAL A 184 -7.00 1.07 -6.58
CA VAL A 184 -7.67 2.26 -6.04
C VAL A 184 -7.45 2.39 -4.53
N ILE A 185 -7.62 1.30 -3.78
CA ILE A 185 -7.32 1.24 -2.33
C ILE A 185 -5.87 1.61 -2.06
N TYR A 186 -4.92 1.04 -2.82
CA TYR A 186 -3.49 1.36 -2.69
C TYR A 186 -3.19 2.84 -2.90
N ARG A 187 -3.79 3.48 -3.92
CA ARG A 187 -3.56 4.91 -4.21
C ARG A 187 -4.04 5.80 -3.07
N LEU A 188 -5.22 5.53 -2.52
CA LEU A 188 -5.73 6.25 -1.34
C LEU A 188 -4.87 6.00 -0.11
N ALA A 189 -4.41 4.76 0.11
CA ALA A 189 -3.48 4.42 1.18
C ALA A 189 -2.16 5.19 1.07
N MET A 190 -1.56 5.26 -0.13
CA MET A 190 -0.30 5.98 -0.33
C MET A 190 -0.47 7.51 -0.23
N THR A 191 -1.61 8.06 -0.65
CA THR A 191 -1.95 9.47 -0.40
C THR A 191 -2.03 9.78 1.08
N VAL A 192 -2.70 8.94 1.87
CA VAL A 192 -2.81 9.11 3.33
C VAL A 192 -1.44 8.95 4.00
N TYR A 193 -0.69 7.90 3.64
CA TYR A 193 0.62 7.58 4.20
C TYR A 193 1.68 8.65 3.92
N HIS A 194 1.71 9.21 2.70
CA HIS A 194 2.71 10.19 2.29
C HIS A 194 2.30 11.67 2.45
N ALA A 195 1.04 11.96 2.82
CA ALA A 195 0.51 13.32 2.98
C ALA A 195 1.46 14.25 3.75
N GLU A 196 1.81 13.86 4.97
CA GLU A 196 2.68 14.62 5.87
C GLU A 196 4.06 14.91 5.27
N ARG A 197 4.72 13.89 4.72
CA ARG A 197 6.06 13.99 4.12
C ARG A 197 6.12 14.99 2.98
N LEU A 198 5.06 15.06 2.17
CA LEU A 198 5.05 15.81 0.92
C LEU A 198 4.42 17.21 1.04
N THR A 199 3.56 17.44 2.04
CA THR A 199 2.86 18.73 2.21
C THR A 199 3.13 19.42 3.55
N ARG A 200 3.86 18.76 4.46
CA ARG A 200 4.04 19.15 5.88
C ARG A 200 2.73 19.23 6.67
N LYS A 201 1.65 18.63 6.15
CA LYS A 201 0.36 18.46 6.81
C LYS A 201 -0.14 17.05 6.58
N GLN A 202 -0.67 16.43 7.63
CA GLN A 202 -1.36 15.17 7.48
C GLN A 202 -2.77 15.39 6.94
N ILE A 203 -3.31 14.39 6.25
CA ILE A 203 -4.72 14.36 5.87
C ILE A 203 -5.59 13.71 6.97
N VAL A 204 -4.99 12.92 7.86
CA VAL A 204 -5.60 12.29 9.04
C VAL A 204 -4.64 12.48 10.21
N GLU A 205 -5.01 13.32 11.18
CA GLU A 205 -4.14 13.82 12.25
C GLU A 205 -3.73 12.72 13.24
N SER A 206 -4.57 11.71 13.47
CA SER A 206 -4.24 10.59 14.37
C SER A 206 -3.11 9.68 13.85
N LEU A 207 -2.68 9.82 12.59
CA LEU A 207 -1.50 9.13 12.05
C LEU A 207 -0.17 9.84 12.37
N SER A 208 -0.19 10.93 13.14
CA SER A 208 1.01 11.65 13.61
C SER A 208 1.70 10.88 14.72
N ASP A 209 0.92 10.21 15.59
CA ASP A 209 1.40 9.19 16.53
C ASP A 209 0.73 7.82 16.27
N PRO A 210 1.29 7.01 15.34
CA PRO A 210 0.88 5.62 15.13
C PRO A 210 1.00 4.73 16.39
N GLY A 211 1.76 5.15 17.41
CA GLY A 211 1.90 4.44 18.67
C GLY A 211 0.61 4.42 19.49
N ILE A 212 -0.19 5.50 19.45
CA ILE A 212 -1.52 5.54 20.07
C ILE A 212 -2.46 4.55 19.37
N LEU A 213 -2.46 4.54 18.03
CA LEU A 213 -3.29 3.61 17.25
C LEU A 213 -2.92 2.15 17.49
N HIS A 214 -1.61 1.86 17.60
CA HIS A 214 -1.13 0.55 18.04
C HIS A 214 -1.72 0.15 19.40
N LEU A 215 -1.60 1.03 20.39
CA LEU A 215 -2.08 0.78 21.76
C LEU A 215 -3.59 0.59 21.82
N ASN A 216 -4.38 1.36 21.06
CA ASN A 216 -5.83 1.19 20.98
C ASN A 216 -6.19 -0.22 20.47
N LEU A 217 -5.56 -0.67 19.38
CA LEU A 217 -5.79 -2.01 18.82
C LEU A 217 -5.33 -3.13 19.77
N VAL A 218 -4.11 -3.10 20.30
CA VAL A 218 -3.59 -4.19 21.14
C VAL A 218 -4.12 -4.22 22.58
N ASN A 219 -4.86 -3.19 23.00
CA ASN A 219 -5.59 -3.18 24.27
C ASN A 219 -7.09 -3.52 24.13
N ASN A 220 -7.62 -3.64 22.91
CA ASN A 220 -9.02 -3.99 22.69
C ASN A 220 -9.21 -5.53 22.57
N GLU A 221 -9.95 -6.12 23.50
CA GLU A 221 -10.16 -7.58 23.53
C GLU A 221 -11.02 -8.10 22.36
N ASP A 222 -12.04 -7.35 21.94
CA ASP A 222 -12.88 -7.76 20.79
C ASP A 222 -12.07 -7.77 19.50
N PHE A 223 -11.15 -6.80 19.31
CA PHE A 223 -10.20 -6.78 18.20
C PHE A 223 -9.26 -8.01 18.23
N LYS A 224 -8.73 -8.37 19.40
CA LYS A 224 -7.88 -9.58 19.55
C LYS A 224 -8.61 -10.86 19.19
N VAL A 225 -9.91 -10.96 19.50
CA VAL A 225 -10.72 -12.13 19.15
C VAL A 225 -11.06 -12.13 17.65
N LYS A 226 -11.58 -11.01 17.14
CA LYS A 226 -12.13 -10.89 15.79
C LYS A 226 -11.07 -10.82 14.70
N PHE A 227 -9.97 -10.12 14.96
CA PHE A 227 -8.84 -9.89 14.05
C PHE A 227 -7.54 -10.52 14.58
N SER A 228 -7.66 -11.70 15.20
CA SER A 228 -6.58 -12.40 15.92
C SER A 228 -5.25 -12.49 15.17
N LYS A 229 -5.25 -12.73 13.85
CA LYS A 229 -4.03 -12.75 13.04
C LYS A 229 -3.32 -11.40 12.99
N ILE A 230 -4.08 -10.32 12.83
CA ILE A 230 -3.57 -8.94 12.83
C ILE A 230 -3.04 -8.61 14.22
N ALA A 231 -3.80 -8.94 15.27
CA ALA A 231 -3.38 -8.74 16.66
C ALA A 231 -2.09 -9.50 17.01
N SER A 232 -1.91 -10.74 16.55
CA SER A 232 -0.64 -11.47 16.69
C SER A 232 0.51 -10.77 15.97
N ALA A 233 0.34 -10.43 14.70
CA ALA A 233 1.38 -9.77 13.91
C ALA A 233 1.83 -8.42 14.52
N LEU A 234 0.91 -7.64 15.08
CA LEU A 234 1.21 -6.40 15.79
C LEU A 234 2.08 -6.63 17.05
N ASN A 235 1.73 -7.65 17.84
CA ASN A 235 2.48 -7.99 19.05
C ASN A 235 3.87 -8.57 18.73
N GLU A 236 3.97 -9.40 17.70
CA GLU A 236 5.23 -10.04 17.27
C GLU A 236 6.22 -9.06 16.63
N MET A 237 5.75 -7.97 16.02
CA MET A 237 6.64 -6.98 15.40
C MET A 237 7.57 -6.31 16.42
N PRO A 238 8.86 -6.09 16.10
CA PRO A 238 9.81 -5.46 17.01
C PRO A 238 9.49 -3.96 17.17
N PRO A 239 9.61 -3.37 18.37
CA PRO A 239 9.17 -2.00 18.64
C PRO A 239 9.62 -0.93 17.62
N PRO A 240 10.87 -0.92 17.10
CA PRO A 240 11.29 0.08 16.11
C PRO A 240 10.57 0.02 14.76
N ARG A 241 9.82 -1.05 14.45
CA ARG A 241 9.04 -1.19 13.20
C ARG A 241 7.53 -1.07 13.40
N ARG A 242 7.03 -1.03 14.65
CA ARG A 242 5.58 -1.02 14.95
C ARG A 242 4.89 0.24 14.45
N SER A 243 5.51 1.41 14.64
CA SER A 243 4.92 2.69 14.23
C SER A 243 4.82 2.82 12.71
N ASP A 244 5.88 2.43 11.98
CA ASP A 244 5.87 2.40 10.52
C ASP A 244 4.81 1.42 10.00
N PHE A 245 4.77 0.19 10.56
CA PHE A 245 3.74 -0.79 10.20
C PHE A 245 2.33 -0.27 10.44
N ILE A 246 2.03 0.28 11.62
CA ILE A 246 0.69 0.79 11.92
C ILE A 246 0.33 1.96 11.01
N LYS A 247 1.28 2.85 10.70
CA LYS A 247 1.05 3.97 9.78
C LYS A 247 0.68 3.47 8.39
N THR A 248 1.39 2.46 7.87
CA THR A 248 1.04 1.80 6.60
C THR A 248 -0.29 1.04 6.69
N PHE A 249 -0.45 0.14 7.67
CA PHE A 249 -1.63 -0.69 7.88
C PHE A 249 -2.91 0.14 7.97
N ILE A 250 -2.94 1.13 8.86
CA ILE A 250 -4.10 2.01 9.02
C ILE A 250 -4.34 2.82 7.75
N SER A 251 -3.32 3.26 7.01
CA SER A 251 -3.53 3.95 5.72
C SER A 251 -4.26 3.07 4.69
N PHE A 252 -3.95 1.77 4.63
CA PHE A 252 -4.69 0.82 3.77
C PHE A 252 -6.11 0.53 4.27
N VAL A 253 -6.32 0.43 5.58
CA VAL A 253 -7.66 0.30 6.17
C VAL A 253 -8.51 1.54 5.86
N ILE A 254 -7.94 2.75 5.99
CA ILE A 254 -8.59 4.01 5.61
C ILE A 254 -8.95 4.01 4.12
N GLY A 255 -8.00 3.68 3.23
CA GLY A 255 -8.26 3.60 1.79
C GLY A 255 -9.41 2.63 1.46
N SER A 256 -9.44 1.48 2.12
CA SER A 256 -10.50 0.47 1.99
C SER A 256 -11.86 0.99 2.46
N TYR A 257 -11.90 1.63 3.64
CA TYR A 257 -13.14 2.15 4.22
C TYR A 257 -13.73 3.31 3.42
N VAL A 258 -12.91 4.27 2.98
CA VAL A 258 -13.43 5.44 2.25
C VAL A 258 -13.92 5.04 0.86
N CYS A 259 -13.30 4.05 0.19
CA CYS A 259 -13.88 3.41 -0.99
C CYS A 259 -15.27 2.82 -0.72
N TYR A 260 -15.41 2.05 0.35
CA TYR A 260 -16.70 1.49 0.76
C TYR A 260 -17.75 2.59 0.99
N LYS A 261 -17.45 3.56 1.86
CA LYS A 261 -18.33 4.67 2.26
C LYS A 261 -18.87 5.45 1.04
N VAL A 262 -17.99 5.83 0.12
CA VAL A 262 -18.36 6.63 -1.07
C VAL A 262 -19.31 5.86 -2.01
N VAL A 263 -19.10 4.55 -2.19
CA VAL A 263 -19.88 3.73 -3.12
C VAL A 263 -21.22 3.29 -2.52
N THR A 264 -21.26 2.94 -1.22
CA THR A 264 -22.50 2.58 -0.51
C THR A 264 -23.37 3.78 -0.15
N ARG A 265 -22.76 4.98 -0.09
CA ARG A 265 -23.39 6.24 0.34
C ARG A 265 -23.83 6.21 1.81
N GLU A 266 -22.99 5.63 2.67
CA GLU A 266 -23.05 5.94 4.10
C GLU A 266 -22.64 7.41 4.30
N ILE A 267 -23.62 8.27 4.56
CA ILE A 267 -23.49 9.72 4.84
C ILE A 267 -24.30 10.01 6.10
#